data_AF-A0A2N5XFR7-F1
#
_entry.id   AF-A0A2N5XFR7-F1
#
_cell.length_a   1.000
_cell.length_b   1.000
_cell.length_c   1.000
_cell.angle_alpha   90.00
_cell.angle_beta   90.00
_cell.angle_gamma   90.00
#
_symmetry.space_group_name_H-M   'P 1'
#
loop_
_entity.id
_entity.type
_entity.pdbx_description
1 polymer ?
#
loop_
_entity_poly.entity_id
_entity_poly.type
_entity_poly.pdbx_seq_one_letter_code
_entity_poly.pdbx_strand_id
1 'polypeptide(L)'
;MSVAGPSVTGMEERWTSEQVLGLAPDAASRKAGTRLSAPGPWSDTGCTAPAGREGTVVWGLCRGSGSTPYRTVADLGGPAYKCSCPSRKFPCKHVLGLLLLWSAGPGGAVGPAEPPEWVAQWLSARA
;
A
#
# COMPACT_ATOMS: atom_id res chain seq x y z
N MET A 1 -32.19 22.53 -19.08
CA MET A 1 -32.34 21.36 -18.19
C MET A 1 -30.96 20.86 -17.82
N SER A 2 -30.41 21.38 -16.73
CA SER A 2 -29.07 20.99 -16.26
C SER A 2 -29.16 19.62 -15.61
N VAL A 3 -28.47 18.64 -16.16
CA VAL A 3 -28.22 17.38 -15.45
C VAL A 3 -27.08 17.61 -14.49
N ALA A 4 -27.39 17.62 -13.19
CA ALA A 4 -26.39 17.46 -12.16
C ALA A 4 -25.81 16.05 -12.31
N GLY A 5 -24.58 15.94 -12.80
CA GLY A 5 -23.81 14.70 -12.69
C GLY A 5 -23.59 14.37 -11.22
N PRO A 6 -23.54 13.08 -10.83
CA PRO A 6 -23.33 12.72 -9.44
C PRO A 6 -21.98 13.26 -8.98
N SER A 7 -22.02 14.21 -8.06
CA SER A 7 -20.85 14.64 -7.28
C SER A 7 -20.47 13.49 -6.35
N VAL A 8 -19.59 12.61 -6.82
CA VAL A 8 -18.86 11.71 -5.92
C VAL A 8 -17.74 12.53 -5.29
N THR A 9 -17.97 12.94 -4.05
CA THR A 9 -16.97 13.55 -3.19
C THR A 9 -15.82 12.54 -2.99
N GLY A 10 -14.70 12.77 -3.69
CA GLY A 10 -13.36 12.24 -3.43
C GLY A 10 -13.24 10.89 -2.74
N MET A 11 -13.57 9.80 -3.44
CA MET A 11 -13.06 8.47 -3.09
C MET A 11 -11.91 8.21 -4.07
N GLU A 12 -10.67 8.48 -3.66
CA GLU A 12 -9.49 8.18 -4.48
C GLU A 12 -9.59 6.73 -4.98
N GLU A 13 -9.67 6.57 -6.31
CA GLU A 13 -9.92 5.29 -6.93
C GLU A 13 -8.76 4.34 -6.59
N ARG A 14 -9.09 3.22 -5.93
CA ARG A 14 -8.13 2.18 -5.59
C ARG A 14 -7.42 1.77 -6.88
N TRP A 15 -6.09 1.67 -6.86
CA TRP A 15 -5.34 1.16 -8.01
C TRP A 15 -5.84 -0.24 -8.35
N THR A 16 -5.93 -0.53 -9.64
CA THR A 16 -6.23 -1.87 -10.13
C THR A 16 -5.07 -2.82 -9.85
N SER A 17 -5.37 -4.11 -9.74
CA SER A 17 -4.34 -5.15 -9.62
C SER A 17 -3.32 -5.09 -10.77
N GLU A 18 -3.77 -4.74 -11.98
CA GLU A 18 -2.88 -4.64 -13.15
C GLU A 18 -1.88 -3.48 -13.00
N GLN A 19 -2.33 -2.30 -12.55
CA GLN A 19 -1.45 -1.17 -12.24
C GLN A 19 -0.38 -1.57 -11.21
N VAL A 20 -0.78 -2.25 -10.12
CA VAL A 20 0.17 -2.70 -9.10
C VAL A 20 1.17 -3.71 -9.66
N LEU A 21 0.70 -4.70 -10.43
CA LEU A 21 1.58 -5.73 -11.00
C LEU A 21 2.54 -5.14 -12.05
N GLY A 22 2.14 -4.06 -12.73
CA GLY A 22 2.98 -3.28 -13.64
C GLY A 22 4.24 -2.70 -12.97
N LEU A 23 4.20 -2.48 -11.66
CA LEU A 23 5.35 -2.00 -10.87
C LEU A 23 6.40 -3.08 -10.60
N ALA A 24 6.09 -4.36 -10.81
CA ALA A 24 6.98 -5.45 -10.43
C ALA A 24 8.29 -5.42 -11.25
N PRO A 25 9.47 -5.44 -10.61
CA PRO A 25 10.75 -5.35 -11.32
C PRO A 25 11.08 -6.62 -12.12
N ASP A 26 10.42 -7.74 -11.82
CA ASP A 26 10.53 -8.99 -12.57
C ASP A 26 9.34 -9.92 -12.30
N ALA A 27 9.21 -10.96 -13.12
CA ALA A 27 8.14 -11.96 -13.01
C ALA A 27 8.14 -12.71 -11.68
N ALA A 28 9.32 -12.95 -11.07
CA ALA A 28 9.42 -13.63 -9.79
C ALA A 28 8.85 -12.76 -8.65
N SER A 29 9.12 -11.45 -8.68
CA SER A 29 8.59 -10.47 -7.74
C SER A 29 7.09 -10.31 -7.90
N ARG A 30 6.61 -10.27 -9.15
CA ARG A 30 5.18 -10.26 -9.49
C ARG A 30 4.46 -11.45 -8.86
N LYS A 31 4.92 -12.68 -9.16
CA LYS A 31 4.35 -13.92 -8.64
C LYS A 31 4.38 -13.99 -7.11
N ALA A 32 5.48 -13.56 -6.50
CA ALA A 32 5.63 -13.55 -5.05
C ALA A 32 4.74 -12.49 -4.37
N GLY A 33 4.58 -11.31 -4.99
CA GLY A 33 3.69 -10.25 -4.53
C GLY A 33 2.22 -10.68 -4.55
N THR A 34 1.76 -11.30 -5.64
CA THR A 34 0.40 -11.87 -5.73
C THR A 34 0.11 -12.87 -4.62
N ARG A 35 1.06 -13.74 -4.27
CA ARG A 35 0.88 -14.69 -3.16
C ARG A 35 0.75 -14.00 -1.80
N LEU A 36 1.36 -12.83 -1.65
CA LEU A 36 1.27 -12.01 -0.45
C LEU A 36 0.05 -11.08 -0.44
N SER A 37 -0.84 -11.10 -1.44
CA SER A 37 -2.06 -10.27 -1.41
C SER A 37 -3.20 -10.88 -0.58
N ALA A 38 -2.98 -12.00 0.09
CA ALA A 38 -3.92 -12.57 1.05
C ALA A 38 -3.77 -11.89 2.42
N PRO A 39 -4.83 -11.75 3.24
CA PRO A 39 -4.74 -11.10 4.56
C PRO A 39 -3.85 -11.82 5.58
N GLY A 40 -3.76 -13.16 5.52
CA GLY A 40 -3.13 -13.98 6.56
C GLY A 40 -1.71 -13.60 7.02
N PRO A 41 -0.75 -13.26 6.14
CA PRO A 41 0.58 -12.81 6.56
C PRO A 41 0.62 -11.36 7.06
N TRP A 42 -0.46 -10.60 6.97
CA TRP A 42 -0.49 -9.18 7.34
C TRP A 42 -1.12 -8.93 8.70
N SER A 43 -0.62 -7.89 9.36
CA SER A 43 -1.15 -7.35 10.60
C SER A 43 -0.88 -5.85 10.61
N ASP A 44 -1.57 -5.11 11.49
CA ASP A 44 -1.40 -3.66 11.66
C ASP A 44 -1.42 -2.91 10.31
N THR A 45 -2.39 -3.29 9.47
CA THR A 45 -2.61 -2.73 8.14
C THR A 45 -3.50 -1.50 8.22
N GLY A 46 -3.20 -0.51 7.39
CA GLY A 46 -4.02 0.69 7.32
C GLY A 46 -3.73 1.54 6.08
N CYS A 47 -4.63 2.47 5.82
CA CYS A 47 -4.41 3.54 4.86
C CYS A 47 -4.97 4.87 5.36
N THR A 48 -4.41 5.98 4.91
CA THR A 48 -4.91 7.33 5.18
C THR A 48 -4.53 8.26 4.03
N ALA A 49 -5.27 9.35 3.83
CA ALA A 49 -4.93 10.42 2.90
C ALA A 49 -4.59 11.68 3.72
N PRO A 50 -3.32 11.86 4.15
CA PRO A 50 -2.95 12.98 5.02
C PRO A 50 -3.19 14.33 4.34
N ALA A 51 -3.69 15.31 5.10
CA ALA A 51 -3.79 16.68 4.61
C ALA A 51 -2.41 17.20 4.15
N GLY A 52 -2.37 17.89 3.01
CA GLY A 52 -1.13 18.40 2.43
C GLY A 52 -0.31 17.37 1.63
N ARG A 53 -0.88 16.18 1.33
CA ARG A 53 -0.32 15.24 0.36
C ARG A 53 -1.31 14.95 -0.76
N GLU A 54 -0.77 14.73 -1.96
CA GLU A 54 -1.53 14.42 -3.18
C GLU A 54 -1.91 12.94 -3.31
N GLY A 55 -1.76 12.12 -2.26
CA GLY A 55 -2.23 10.73 -2.35
C GLY A 55 -2.31 9.96 -1.04
N THR A 56 -2.99 8.82 -1.15
CA THR A 56 -3.14 7.84 -0.07
C THR A 56 -1.78 7.24 0.35
N VAL A 57 -1.56 7.13 1.65
CA VAL A 57 -0.49 6.36 2.28
C VAL A 57 -1.05 5.02 2.75
N VAL A 58 -0.35 3.93 2.44
CA VAL A 58 -0.75 2.55 2.79
C VAL A 58 0.37 1.88 3.57
N TRP A 59 0.06 1.14 4.63
CA TRP A 59 1.05 0.42 5.44
C TRP A 59 0.57 -0.95 5.92
N GLY A 60 1.52 -1.76 6.35
CA GLY A 60 1.27 -3.01 7.05
C GLY A 60 2.54 -3.71 7.54
N LEU A 61 2.35 -4.64 8.48
CA LEU A 61 3.38 -5.56 8.97
C LEU A 61 3.20 -6.93 8.30
N CYS A 62 4.14 -7.31 7.45
CA CYS A 62 4.13 -8.63 6.81
C CYS A 62 4.99 -9.62 7.60
N ARG A 63 4.40 -10.75 8.03
CA ARG A 63 5.14 -11.85 8.62
C ARG A 63 6.16 -12.40 7.62
N GLY A 64 7.44 -12.31 7.98
CA GLY A 64 8.56 -12.81 7.21
C GLY A 64 9.04 -14.18 7.68
N SER A 65 10.21 -14.58 7.18
CA SER A 65 10.93 -15.78 7.64
C SER A 65 11.69 -15.58 8.95
N GLY A 66 11.78 -14.35 9.46
CA GLY A 66 12.42 -14.01 10.74
C GLY A 66 11.39 -13.69 11.83
N SER A 67 11.89 -13.42 13.04
CA SER A 67 11.05 -13.13 14.22
C SER A 67 10.37 -11.76 14.19
N THR A 68 10.90 -10.81 13.41
CA THR A 68 10.35 -9.45 13.28
C THR A 68 9.60 -9.30 11.95
N PRO A 69 8.31 -8.92 11.98
CA PRO A 69 7.56 -8.61 10.75
C PRO A 69 8.21 -7.47 9.94
N TYR A 70 8.11 -7.56 8.62
CA TYR A 70 8.60 -6.49 7.74
C TYR A 70 7.61 -5.33 7.71
N ARG A 71 8.07 -4.16 8.15
CA ARG A 71 7.34 -2.89 8.01
C ARG A 71 7.34 -2.50 6.54
N THR A 72 6.17 -2.38 5.94
CA THR A 72 5.98 -2.01 4.54
C THR A 72 5.07 -0.80 4.47
N VAL A 73 5.50 0.25 3.77
CA VAL A 73 4.73 1.48 3.56
C VAL A 73 4.88 1.95 2.12
N ALA A 74 3.81 2.51 1.58
CA ALA A 74 3.74 3.13 0.26
C ALA A 74 3.02 4.48 0.35
N ASP A 75 3.49 5.48 -0.39
CA ASP A 75 2.80 6.74 -0.65
C ASP A 75 2.44 6.78 -2.14
N LEU A 76 1.15 6.87 -2.42
CA LEU A 76 0.58 6.75 -3.77
C LEU A 76 0.46 8.09 -4.50
N GLY A 77 0.75 9.23 -3.84
CA GLY A 77 0.76 10.55 -4.49
C GLY A 77 2.01 10.80 -5.34
N GLY A 78 3.10 10.11 -5.03
CA GLY A 78 4.33 10.09 -5.82
C GLY A 78 5.03 8.78 -5.52
N PRO A 79 4.75 7.69 -6.27
CA PRO A 79 4.92 6.29 -5.88
C PRO A 79 6.25 6.03 -5.15
N ALA A 80 6.19 6.11 -3.82
CA ALA A 80 7.34 5.99 -2.95
C ALA A 80 7.13 4.82 -2.01
N TYR A 81 8.12 3.94 -1.92
CA TYR A 81 7.99 2.68 -1.20
C TYR A 81 9.11 2.53 -0.19
N LYS A 82 8.79 1.94 0.97
CA LYS A 82 9.79 1.48 1.91
C LYS A 82 9.35 0.14 2.48
N CYS A 83 10.27 -0.81 2.51
CA CYS A 83 10.07 -2.10 3.16
C CYS A 83 11.34 -2.44 3.94
N SER A 84 11.22 -2.93 5.17
CA SER A 84 12.37 -3.32 5.99
C SER A 84 13.00 -4.66 5.62
N CYS A 85 12.51 -5.34 4.57
CA CYS A 85 13.07 -6.63 4.15
C CYS A 85 14.44 -6.46 3.45
N PRO A 86 15.34 -7.47 3.51
CA PRO A 86 16.69 -7.38 2.94
C PRO A 86 16.74 -7.50 1.41
N SER A 87 15.60 -7.37 0.72
CA SER A 87 15.54 -7.51 -0.73
C SER A 87 16.21 -6.33 -1.44
N ARG A 88 16.99 -6.63 -2.48
CA ARG A 88 17.55 -5.62 -3.39
C ARG A 88 16.60 -5.24 -4.55
N LYS A 89 15.39 -5.81 -4.58
CA LYS A 89 14.40 -5.52 -5.61
C LYS A 89 13.49 -4.39 -5.17
N PHE A 90 13.24 -3.42 -6.04
CA PHE A 90 12.44 -2.24 -5.73
C PHE A 90 11.46 -1.95 -6.87
N PRO A 91 10.13 -2.04 -6.63
CA PRO A 91 9.45 -2.52 -5.42
C PRO A 91 9.72 -4.00 -5.10
N CYS A 92 9.81 -4.34 -3.82
CA CYS A 92 9.94 -5.74 -3.39
C CYS A 92 8.57 -6.44 -3.35
N LYS A 93 8.56 -7.77 -3.21
CA LYS A 93 7.32 -8.56 -3.12
C LYS A 93 6.36 -8.11 -2.01
N HIS A 94 6.87 -7.58 -0.90
CA HIS A 94 6.01 -7.12 0.21
C HIS A 94 5.27 -5.84 -0.16
N VAL A 95 5.94 -4.90 -0.83
CA VAL A 95 5.30 -3.68 -1.34
C VAL A 95 4.20 -4.05 -2.34
N LEU A 96 4.51 -4.94 -3.30
CA LEU A 96 3.52 -5.41 -4.26
C LEU A 96 2.34 -6.11 -3.56
N GLY A 97 2.62 -6.98 -2.59
CA GLY A 97 1.58 -7.68 -1.81
C GLY A 97 0.68 -6.73 -1.03
N LEU A 98 1.25 -5.71 -0.38
CA LEU A 98 0.49 -4.70 0.37
C LEU A 98 -0.42 -3.89 -0.56
N LEU A 99 0.13 -3.44 -1.69
CA LEU A 99 -0.63 -2.66 -2.67
C LEU A 99 -1.76 -3.49 -3.27
N LEU A 100 -1.53 -4.77 -3.59
CA LEU A 100 -2.59 -5.67 -4.05
C LEU A 100 -3.65 -5.94 -2.98
N LEU A 101 -3.24 -6.07 -1.72
CA LEU A 101 -4.16 -6.24 -0.60
C LEU A 101 -5.05 -4.99 -0.43
N TRP A 102 -4.48 -3.80 -0.63
CA TRP A 102 -5.23 -2.55 -0.67
C TRP A 102 -6.11 -2.45 -1.92
N SER A 103 -5.64 -2.86 -3.10
CA SER A 103 -6.44 -2.86 -4.34
C SER A 103 -7.72 -3.68 -4.28
N ALA A 104 -7.86 -4.61 -3.32
CA ALA A 104 -9.10 -5.37 -3.09
C ALA A 104 -10.31 -4.49 -2.71
N GLY A 105 -10.07 -3.23 -2.32
CA GLY A 105 -11.11 -2.23 -2.15
C GLY A 105 -11.62 -2.06 -0.72
N PRO A 106 -12.66 -1.22 -0.54
CA PRO A 106 -13.30 -0.99 0.75
C PRO A 106 -13.86 -2.28 1.36
N GLY A 107 -13.78 -2.43 2.68
CA GLY A 107 -14.18 -3.65 3.39
C GLY A 107 -13.15 -4.78 3.34
N GLY A 108 -12.03 -4.60 2.61
CA GLY A 108 -10.88 -5.48 2.65
C GLY A 108 -10.02 -5.32 3.90
N ALA A 109 -8.90 -6.05 3.96
CA ALA A 109 -7.99 -6.05 5.12
C ALA A 109 -7.22 -4.74 5.35
N VAL A 110 -7.27 -3.81 4.39
CA VAL A 110 -6.63 -2.49 4.50
C VAL A 110 -7.72 -1.41 4.52
N GLY A 111 -8.08 -1.00 5.74
CA GLY A 111 -9.05 0.03 6.02
C GLY A 111 -8.42 1.36 6.48
N PRO A 112 -9.23 2.42 6.60
CA PRO A 112 -8.80 3.68 7.19
C PRO A 112 -8.28 3.47 8.62
N ALA A 113 -7.12 4.03 8.93
CA ALA A 113 -6.53 3.97 10.26
C ALA A 113 -5.59 5.16 10.50
N GLU A 114 -5.29 5.45 11.76
CA GLU A 114 -4.25 6.43 12.12
C GLU A 114 -2.87 5.83 11.83
N PRO A 115 -1.93 6.57 11.19
CA PRO A 115 -0.61 6.06 10.92
C PRO A 115 0.14 5.76 12.22
N PRO A 116 0.69 4.54 12.39
CA PRO A 116 1.55 4.25 13.53
C PRO A 116 2.82 5.11 13.46
N GLU A 117 3.50 5.27 14.60
CA GLU A 117 4.62 6.19 14.75
C GLU A 117 5.71 6.01 13.66
N TRP A 118 6.03 4.77 13.29
CA TRP A 118 7.05 4.51 12.27
C TRP A 118 6.63 4.94 10.85
N VAL A 119 5.32 4.99 10.57
CA VAL A 119 4.77 5.54 9.32
C VAL A 119 4.83 7.06 9.39
N ALA A 120 4.38 7.66 10.50
CA ALA A 120 4.44 9.10 10.71
C ALA A 120 5.86 9.64 10.56
N GLN A 121 6.85 9.00 11.21
CA GLN A 121 8.27 9.36 11.08
C GLN A 121 8.76 9.25 9.62
N TRP A 122 8.36 8.21 8.88
CA TRP A 122 8.72 8.06 7.48
C TRP A 122 8.10 9.15 6.59
N LEU A 123 6.86 9.55 6.88
CA LEU A 123 6.20 10.66 6.20
C LEU A 123 6.91 11.99 6.50
N SER A 124 7.18 12.30 7.76
CA SER A 124 7.87 13.54 8.16
C SER A 124 9.26 13.69 7.52
N ALA A 125 9.99 12.60 7.34
CA ALA A 125 11.31 12.62 6.68
C ALA A 125 11.25 12.93 5.16
N ARG A 126 10.05 13.03 4.59
CA ARG A 126 9.79 13.30 3.15
C ARG A 126 9.03 14.61 2.91
N ALA A 127 8.74 15.37 3.96
CA ALA A 127 8.06 16.66 3.88
C ALA A 127 9.03 17.79 3.50
#